data_AF-A0A7W7DCN0-F1
#
_entry.id   AF-A0A7W7DCN0-F1
#
_cell.length_a   1.000
_cell.length_b   1.000
_cell.length_c   1.000
_cell.angle_alpha   90.00
_cell.angle_beta   90.00
_cell.angle_gamma   90.00
#
_symmetry.space_group_name_H-M   'P 1'
#
loop_
_entity.id
_entity.type
_entity.pdbx_description
1 polymer ?
#
loop_
_entity_poly.entity_id
_entity_poly.type
_entity_poly.pdbx_seq_one_letter_code
_entity_poly.pdbx_strand_id
1 'polypeptide(L)'
;MTIAGRPAAPAPAAAAPPDPAPPGGPVAVPPPPGAVAGTPALRRLTRVRTVPGWIRLLSGLSVATVLLAFGAVTLAVGHARDGLRVIGHTAGPQVVATADLYFALSDMDAQVAAVLLMGKETGLQAGRQAMLDRYDERRSQADRAVLQAADLASEDATEQNTVRSLLDGLGRYERLAARALLLDEQSGHAAGPPPQAVLDVYRQATDLMRLDLLPKAYNLTLDSGTIVRHAYLAELSAVQTGRLWVGLTGLLALLALIGLQVYLSRGFRRTLNLPLLLASVVVGALTVAGVLVLQHEGNALTSAKEDGFNSVLALSRARAIGNTLRGDEIRYLLDPERADTYEQVYLDKSQSVLYVPGGNLDKYYTALDAAVSAYPGKVTFLGFYGTEASAGGVSGQQPAVARVLRLYQAFQRNDQQIRRLATGGSRREAVGKVMGPSFGSYDDALVRLTTLHRTAFDDAVAGGDRALGGWNVLPPAAALAAILLVLIGVRPRLAEYR
;
A
#
# COMPACT_ATOMS: atom_id res chain seq x y z
N MET A 1 -38.57 -23.19 -27.52
CA MET A 1 -38.25 -23.42 -28.94
C MET A 1 -36.73 -23.32 -29.07
N THR A 2 -36.11 -24.42 -29.48
CA THR A 2 -34.73 -24.57 -29.99
C THR A 2 -33.55 -24.40 -29.02
N ILE A 3 -33.04 -25.56 -28.57
CA ILE A 3 -31.73 -25.81 -27.96
C ILE A 3 -30.72 -26.04 -29.10
N ALA A 4 -29.55 -25.40 -29.05
CA ALA A 4 -28.36 -25.72 -29.84
C ALA A 4 -27.14 -25.38 -28.94
N GLY A 5 -26.08 -26.17 -28.78
CA GLY A 5 -25.56 -27.32 -29.50
C GLY A 5 -24.04 -27.22 -29.35
N ARG A 6 -23.46 -27.94 -28.38
CA ARG A 6 -22.04 -27.88 -27.99
C ARG A 6 -21.19 -28.67 -29.02
N PRO A 7 -20.06 -28.15 -29.55
CA PRO A 7 -19.22 -28.93 -30.45
C PRO A 7 -18.29 -29.89 -29.68
N ALA A 8 -18.12 -31.09 -30.26
CA ALA A 8 -17.35 -32.21 -29.74
C ALA A 8 -15.84 -32.08 -30.02
N ALA A 9 -15.03 -32.71 -29.14
CA ALA A 9 -13.57 -32.81 -29.26
C ALA A 9 -13.15 -33.83 -30.34
N PRO A 10 -12.00 -33.62 -31.03
CA PRO A 10 -11.51 -34.57 -32.04
C PRO A 10 -10.76 -35.78 -31.43
N ALA A 11 -10.94 -36.93 -32.07
CA ALA A 11 -10.31 -38.22 -31.79
C ALA A 11 -8.84 -38.29 -32.29
N PRO A 12 -8.00 -39.22 -31.77
CA PRO A 12 -6.58 -39.31 -32.12
C PRO A 12 -6.35 -39.98 -33.48
N ALA A 13 -5.39 -39.46 -34.24
CA ALA A 13 -5.00 -39.95 -35.56
C ALA A 13 -4.17 -41.25 -35.49
N ALA A 14 -4.45 -42.16 -36.42
CA ALA A 14 -3.82 -43.46 -36.61
C ALA A 14 -2.42 -43.37 -37.23
N ALA A 15 -1.56 -44.33 -36.88
CA ALA A 15 -0.18 -44.48 -37.32
C ALA A 15 -0.07 -44.84 -38.82
N ALA A 16 0.92 -44.25 -39.50
CA ALA A 16 1.32 -44.54 -40.87
C ALA A 16 2.29 -45.74 -40.95
N PRO A 17 2.30 -46.49 -42.08
CA PRO A 17 3.08 -47.72 -42.25
C PRO A 17 4.58 -47.48 -42.55
N PRO A 18 5.45 -48.48 -42.36
CA PRO A 18 6.90 -48.34 -42.59
C PRO A 18 7.31 -48.51 -44.06
N ASP A 19 8.31 -47.74 -44.48
CA ASP A 19 8.97 -47.81 -45.79
C ASP A 19 9.87 -49.06 -45.99
N PRO A 20 10.11 -49.49 -47.24
CA PRO A 20 10.80 -50.73 -47.55
C PRO A 20 12.33 -50.60 -47.53
N ALA A 21 12.98 -51.73 -47.23
CA ALA A 21 14.43 -51.86 -47.11
C ALA A 21 15.18 -51.79 -48.45
N PRO A 22 16.38 -51.17 -48.51
CA PRO A 22 17.27 -51.27 -49.65
C PRO A 22 18.15 -52.55 -49.61
N PRO A 23 18.66 -53.02 -50.77
CA PRO A 23 19.28 -54.33 -50.93
C PRO A 23 20.78 -54.34 -50.58
N GLY A 24 21.29 -55.53 -50.30
CA GLY A 24 22.57 -55.78 -49.64
C GLY A 24 23.84 -55.76 -50.50
N GLY A 25 24.96 -55.82 -49.76
CA GLY A 25 26.32 -56.13 -50.18
C GLY A 25 27.36 -55.33 -49.37
N PRO A 26 28.60 -55.79 -49.13
CA PRO A 26 29.19 -57.12 -49.27
C PRO A 26 29.58 -57.78 -47.93
N VAL A 27 29.83 -59.09 -47.98
CA VAL A 27 30.29 -59.95 -46.88
C VAL A 27 31.64 -59.49 -46.33
N ALA A 28 31.71 -59.20 -45.02
CA ALA A 28 32.93 -58.91 -44.29
C ALA A 28 33.31 -60.10 -43.38
N VAL A 29 34.54 -60.57 -43.54
CA VAL A 29 35.21 -61.63 -42.77
C VAL A 29 35.39 -61.18 -41.30
N PRO A 30 35.20 -62.06 -40.29
CA PRO A 30 35.31 -61.69 -38.88
C PRO A 30 36.77 -61.55 -38.40
N PRO A 31 37.12 -60.49 -37.64
CA PRO A 31 38.32 -60.46 -36.81
C PRO A 31 38.09 -61.11 -35.42
N PRO A 32 39.16 -61.55 -34.71
CA PRO A 32 39.10 -62.43 -33.54
C PRO A 32 38.51 -61.78 -32.27
N PRO A 33 38.08 -62.57 -31.26
CA PRO A 33 37.40 -62.05 -30.08
C PRO A 33 38.40 -61.37 -29.13
N GLY A 34 38.24 -60.07 -28.92
CA GLY A 34 39.10 -59.30 -28.03
C GLY A 34 38.37 -58.14 -27.35
N ALA A 35 38.21 -58.28 -26.04
CA ALA A 35 37.92 -57.25 -25.03
C ALA A 35 36.55 -56.56 -25.05
N VAL A 36 35.73 -56.96 -24.08
CA VAL A 36 34.52 -56.27 -23.62
C VAL A 36 34.89 -54.84 -23.18
N ALA A 37 34.55 -53.84 -23.98
CA ALA A 37 34.66 -52.44 -23.60
C ALA A 37 33.54 -52.10 -22.60
N GLY A 38 33.89 -52.08 -21.31
CA GLY A 38 32.97 -51.68 -20.24
C GLY A 38 32.40 -50.28 -20.48
N THR A 39 31.09 -50.15 -20.35
CA THR A 39 30.32 -48.90 -20.40
C THR A 39 30.98 -47.78 -19.56
N PRO A 40 31.21 -46.58 -20.11
CA PRO A 40 31.93 -45.49 -19.44
C PRO A 40 31.20 -44.87 -18.24
N ALA A 41 29.92 -45.17 -18.04
CA ALA A 41 29.10 -44.63 -16.96
C ALA A 41 29.50 -45.17 -15.57
N LEU A 42 29.85 -46.45 -15.46
CA LEU A 42 30.20 -47.09 -14.17
C LEU A 42 31.63 -46.76 -13.69
N ARG A 43 32.53 -46.34 -14.59
CA ARG A 43 33.89 -45.91 -14.25
C ARG A 43 33.97 -44.53 -13.58
N ARG A 44 32.91 -43.70 -13.65
CA ARG A 44 32.86 -42.40 -12.95
C ARG A 44 32.58 -42.55 -11.45
N LEU A 45 31.86 -43.59 -11.03
CA LEU A 45 31.52 -43.83 -9.63
C LEU A 45 32.68 -44.48 -8.83
N THR A 46 33.56 -45.26 -9.46
CA THR A 46 34.70 -45.90 -8.79
C THR A 46 35.91 -44.99 -8.59
N ARG A 47 35.96 -43.82 -9.26
CA ARG A 47 37.00 -42.79 -9.07
C ARG A 47 36.76 -41.88 -7.85
N VAL A 48 35.69 -42.11 -7.09
CA VAL A 48 35.41 -41.38 -5.83
C VAL A 48 36.18 -41.99 -4.64
N ARG A 49 36.72 -43.22 -4.78
CA ARG A 49 37.48 -43.91 -3.72
C ARG A 49 38.96 -43.51 -3.60
N THR A 50 39.45 -42.60 -4.45
CA THR A 50 40.83 -42.09 -4.37
C THR A 50 40.85 -40.71 -3.72
N VAL A 51 41.94 -40.39 -3.01
CA VAL A 51 42.13 -39.09 -2.33
C VAL A 51 41.86 -37.88 -3.26
N PRO A 52 42.25 -37.88 -4.56
CA PRO A 52 41.92 -36.80 -5.51
C PRO A 52 40.43 -36.71 -5.87
N GLY A 53 39.69 -37.83 -5.82
CA GLY A 53 38.25 -37.88 -6.09
C GLY A 53 37.43 -37.18 -5.00
N TRP A 54 37.79 -37.41 -3.73
CA TRP A 54 37.17 -36.74 -2.58
C TRP A 54 37.44 -35.23 -2.56
N ILE A 55 38.65 -34.79 -2.93
CA ILE A 55 38.97 -33.36 -3.03
C ILE A 55 38.10 -32.68 -4.11
N ARG A 56 37.94 -33.31 -5.29
CA ARG A 56 37.09 -32.75 -6.36
C ARG A 56 35.62 -32.71 -5.97
N LEU A 57 35.12 -33.74 -5.27
CA LEU A 57 33.74 -33.80 -4.79
C LEU A 57 33.46 -32.70 -3.76
N LEU A 58 34.33 -32.55 -2.74
CA LEU A 58 34.16 -31.54 -1.69
C LEU A 58 34.29 -30.12 -2.25
N SER A 59 35.24 -29.86 -3.15
CA SER A 59 35.35 -28.56 -3.82
C SER A 59 34.13 -28.25 -4.70
N GLY A 60 33.64 -29.24 -5.44
CA GLY A 60 32.41 -29.11 -6.23
C GLY A 60 31.19 -28.83 -5.36
N LEU A 61 31.09 -29.50 -4.22
CA LEU A 61 30.06 -29.25 -3.22
C LEU A 61 30.18 -27.82 -2.65
N SER A 62 31.37 -27.38 -2.23
CA SER A 62 31.57 -26.02 -1.73
C SER A 62 31.14 -24.97 -2.76
N VAL A 63 31.55 -25.10 -4.02
CA VAL A 63 31.15 -24.17 -5.09
C VAL A 63 29.63 -24.20 -5.31
N ALA A 64 29.01 -25.38 -5.36
CA ALA A 64 27.56 -25.51 -5.52
C ALA A 64 26.80 -24.84 -4.37
N THR A 65 27.27 -25.01 -3.14
CA THR A 65 26.63 -24.41 -1.95
C THR A 65 26.81 -22.89 -1.88
N VAL A 66 27.95 -22.35 -2.36
CA VAL A 66 28.16 -20.91 -2.52
C VAL A 66 27.23 -20.32 -3.57
N LEU A 67 27.04 -21.01 -4.70
CA LEU A 67 26.09 -20.60 -5.75
C LEU A 67 24.63 -20.66 -5.26
N LEU A 68 24.28 -21.66 -4.45
CA LEU A 68 22.96 -21.75 -3.80
C LEU A 68 22.73 -20.58 -2.83
N ALA A 69 23.70 -20.26 -1.98
CA ALA A 69 23.61 -19.14 -1.06
C ALA A 69 23.49 -17.80 -1.81
N PHE A 70 24.26 -17.63 -2.90
CA PHE A 70 24.14 -16.49 -3.81
C PHE A 70 22.72 -16.38 -4.39
N GLY A 71 22.18 -17.47 -4.94
CA GLY A 71 20.82 -17.48 -5.51
C GLY A 71 19.75 -17.15 -4.48
N ALA A 72 19.85 -17.71 -3.26
CA ALA A 72 18.92 -17.41 -2.17
C ALA A 72 18.95 -15.93 -1.78
N VAL A 73 20.14 -15.33 -1.68
CA VAL A 73 20.31 -13.90 -1.40
C VAL A 73 19.72 -13.03 -2.51
N THR A 74 20.01 -13.34 -3.78
CA THR A 74 19.52 -12.57 -4.92
C THR A 74 17.99 -12.61 -5.02
N LEU A 75 17.37 -13.78 -4.81
CA LEU A 75 15.91 -13.91 -4.81
C LEU A 75 15.28 -13.16 -3.63
N ALA A 76 15.81 -13.33 -2.42
CA ALA A 76 15.27 -12.68 -1.22
C ALA A 76 15.36 -11.14 -1.32
N VAL A 77 16.47 -10.61 -1.83
CA VAL A 77 16.66 -9.18 -2.08
C VAL A 77 15.74 -8.69 -3.20
N GLY A 78 15.53 -9.50 -4.24
CA GLY A 78 14.59 -9.18 -5.34
C GLY A 78 13.18 -8.96 -4.82
N HIS A 79 12.64 -9.92 -4.06
CA HIS A 79 11.32 -9.80 -3.44
C HIS A 79 11.23 -8.59 -2.49
N ALA A 80 12.26 -8.33 -1.68
CA ALA A 80 12.25 -7.16 -0.79
C ALA A 80 12.14 -5.84 -1.57
N ARG A 81 12.86 -5.72 -2.70
CA ARG A 81 12.78 -4.54 -3.59
C ARG A 81 11.43 -4.41 -4.27
N ASP A 82 10.87 -5.51 -4.75
CA ASP A 82 9.56 -5.50 -5.41
C ASP A 82 8.47 -5.06 -4.42
N GLY A 83 8.51 -5.55 -3.17
CA GLY A 83 7.60 -5.10 -2.11
C GLY A 83 7.72 -3.62 -1.78
N LEU A 84 8.93 -3.09 -1.63
CA LEU A 84 9.15 -1.66 -1.41
C LEU A 84 8.71 -0.81 -2.61
N ARG A 85 8.95 -1.28 -3.84
CA ARG A 85 8.54 -0.57 -5.05
C ARG A 85 7.03 -0.49 -5.18
N VAL A 86 6.33 -1.61 -4.97
CA VAL A 86 4.86 -1.66 -5.05
C VAL A 86 4.24 -0.75 -3.99
N ILE A 87 4.70 -0.83 -2.73
CA ILE A 87 4.16 -0.03 -1.63
C ILE A 87 4.51 1.46 -1.81
N GLY A 88 5.78 1.77 -2.03
CA GLY A 88 6.31 3.13 -2.06
C GLY A 88 5.95 3.94 -3.32
N HIS A 89 5.97 3.29 -4.49
CA HIS A 89 5.93 4.02 -5.77
C HIS A 89 4.64 3.81 -6.57
N THR A 90 3.83 2.80 -6.25
CA THR A 90 2.63 2.47 -7.03
C THR A 90 1.37 2.58 -6.19
N ALA A 91 1.32 1.86 -5.07
CA ALA A 91 0.11 1.72 -4.27
C ALA A 91 -0.14 2.91 -3.32
N GLY A 92 0.92 3.50 -2.75
CA GLY A 92 0.83 4.70 -1.91
C GLY A 92 0.18 5.90 -2.63
N PRO A 93 0.70 6.34 -3.80
CA PRO A 93 0.11 7.44 -4.55
C PRO A 93 -1.35 7.20 -5.01
N GLN A 94 -1.71 5.96 -5.37
CA GLN A 94 -3.07 5.59 -5.79
C GLN A 94 -4.11 5.80 -4.67
N VAL A 95 -3.78 5.38 -3.45
CA VAL A 95 -4.68 5.51 -2.31
C VAL A 95 -4.86 6.96 -1.89
N VAL A 96 -3.81 7.78 -1.99
CA VAL A 96 -3.91 9.23 -1.77
C VAL A 96 -4.81 9.86 -2.84
N ALA A 97 -4.61 9.53 -4.12
CA ALA A 97 -5.41 10.09 -5.21
C ALA A 97 -6.91 9.75 -5.09
N THR A 98 -7.25 8.51 -4.75
CA THR A 98 -8.66 8.10 -4.59
C THR A 98 -9.31 8.68 -3.32
N ALA A 99 -8.55 8.86 -2.23
CA ALA A 99 -9.04 9.56 -1.05
C ALA A 99 -9.23 11.07 -1.31
N ASP A 100 -8.31 11.68 -2.06
CA ASP A 100 -8.41 13.07 -2.51
C ASP A 100 -9.64 13.29 -3.41
N LEU A 101 -10.00 12.30 -4.24
CA LEU A 101 -11.22 12.33 -5.04
C LEU A 101 -12.47 12.43 -4.15
N TYR A 102 -12.64 11.52 -3.19
CA TYR A 102 -13.77 11.56 -2.26
C TYR A 102 -13.84 12.90 -1.53
N PHE A 103 -12.68 13.37 -1.03
CA PHE A 103 -12.58 14.64 -0.31
C PHE A 103 -12.97 15.83 -1.20
N ALA A 104 -12.44 15.91 -2.43
CA ALA A 104 -12.73 17.00 -3.35
C ALA A 104 -14.22 17.05 -3.70
N LEU A 105 -14.82 15.89 -4.02
CA LEU A 105 -16.26 15.78 -4.29
C LEU A 105 -17.12 16.21 -3.08
N SER A 106 -16.76 15.76 -1.87
CA SER A 106 -17.50 16.11 -0.65
C SER A 106 -17.37 17.60 -0.31
N ASP A 107 -16.19 18.20 -0.51
CA ASP A 107 -15.96 19.62 -0.24
C ASP A 107 -16.68 20.48 -1.29
N MET A 108 -16.67 20.11 -2.57
CA MET A 108 -17.43 20.81 -3.62
C MET A 108 -18.91 20.99 -3.25
N ASP A 109 -19.59 19.92 -2.82
CA ASP A 109 -21.00 19.99 -2.44
C ASP A 109 -21.24 20.75 -1.14
N ALA A 110 -20.28 20.72 -0.22
CA ALA A 110 -20.32 21.57 0.97
C ALA A 110 -20.16 23.06 0.64
N GLN A 111 -19.30 23.41 -0.33
CA GLN A 111 -19.12 24.80 -0.79
C GLN A 111 -20.39 25.34 -1.45
N VAL A 112 -21.04 24.56 -2.31
CA VAL A 112 -22.34 24.95 -2.90
C VAL A 112 -23.37 25.19 -1.80
N ALA A 113 -23.52 24.27 -0.84
CA ALA A 113 -24.40 24.45 0.30
C ALA A 113 -24.09 25.75 1.09
N ALA A 114 -22.81 26.05 1.29
CA ALA A 114 -22.36 27.22 2.03
C ALA A 114 -22.74 28.53 1.32
N VAL A 115 -22.53 28.58 0.00
CA VAL A 115 -22.88 29.72 -0.84
C VAL A 115 -24.38 29.96 -0.80
N LEU A 116 -25.19 28.92 -0.99
CA LEU A 116 -26.65 28.99 -0.91
C LEU A 116 -27.13 29.42 0.49
N LEU A 117 -26.48 28.98 1.56
CA LEU A 117 -26.87 29.35 2.92
C LEU A 117 -26.54 30.83 3.24
N MET A 118 -25.45 31.35 2.69
CA MET A 118 -25.03 32.75 2.92
C MET A 118 -25.96 33.77 2.25
N GLY A 119 -26.61 33.41 1.14
CA GLY A 119 -27.41 34.34 0.34
C GLY A 119 -26.60 35.60 -0.05
N LYS A 120 -27.27 36.75 -0.13
CA LYS A 120 -26.66 38.07 -0.41
C LYS A 120 -26.47 38.97 0.82
N GLU A 121 -26.31 38.40 2.02
CA GLU A 121 -26.12 39.19 3.25
C GLU A 121 -24.92 40.15 3.16
N THR A 122 -25.11 41.41 3.57
CA THR A 122 -24.07 42.42 3.67
C THR A 122 -23.04 42.02 4.74
N GLY A 123 -21.76 41.93 4.36
CA GLY A 123 -20.67 41.50 5.24
C GLY A 123 -20.21 40.04 5.06
N LEU A 124 -20.99 39.20 4.36
CA LEU A 124 -20.61 37.81 4.03
C LEU A 124 -20.09 37.65 2.59
N GLN A 125 -20.10 38.71 1.78
CA GLN A 125 -19.76 38.67 0.34
C GLN A 125 -18.33 38.18 0.06
N ALA A 126 -17.34 38.65 0.82
CA ALA A 126 -15.96 38.17 0.68
C ALA A 126 -15.83 36.67 1.03
N GLY A 127 -16.58 36.22 2.04
CA GLY A 127 -16.68 34.81 2.39
C GLY A 127 -17.35 33.99 1.28
N ARG A 128 -18.44 34.50 0.70
CA ARG A 128 -19.14 33.87 -0.42
C ARG A 128 -18.23 33.67 -1.63
N GLN A 129 -17.48 34.70 -2.04
CA GLN A 129 -16.53 34.59 -3.14
C GLN A 129 -15.45 33.55 -2.84
N ALA A 130 -14.88 33.56 -1.63
CA ALA A 130 -13.88 32.57 -1.24
C ALA A 130 -14.41 31.12 -1.28
N MET A 131 -15.70 30.89 -1.03
CA MET A 131 -16.30 29.54 -1.16
C MET A 131 -16.52 29.15 -2.62
N LEU A 132 -16.87 30.10 -3.50
CA LEU A 132 -16.92 29.86 -4.96
C LEU A 132 -15.54 29.54 -5.53
N ASP A 133 -14.52 30.29 -5.14
CA ASP A 133 -13.14 30.03 -5.56
C ASP A 133 -12.69 28.63 -5.10
N ARG A 134 -13.00 28.24 -3.85
CA ARG A 134 -12.76 26.88 -3.35
C ARG A 134 -13.53 25.82 -4.11
N TYR A 135 -14.78 26.10 -4.49
CA TYR A 135 -15.55 25.18 -5.32
C TYR A 135 -14.83 24.90 -6.65
N ASP A 136 -14.33 25.94 -7.34
CA ASP A 136 -13.63 25.78 -8.61
C ASP A 136 -12.26 25.08 -8.46
N GLU A 137 -11.53 25.36 -7.38
CA GLU A 137 -10.31 24.64 -7.02
C GLU A 137 -10.58 23.14 -6.81
N ARG A 138 -11.62 22.80 -6.05
CA ARG A 138 -12.00 21.41 -5.77
C ARG A 138 -12.55 20.70 -6.99
N ARG A 139 -13.28 21.40 -7.86
CA ARG A 139 -13.72 20.90 -9.16
C ARG A 139 -12.52 20.44 -10.00
N SER A 140 -11.53 21.32 -10.13
CA SER A 140 -10.28 21.02 -10.84
C SER A 140 -9.46 19.91 -10.16
N GLN A 141 -9.54 19.78 -8.84
CA GLN A 141 -8.90 18.68 -8.10
C GLN A 141 -9.62 17.35 -8.35
N ALA A 142 -10.95 17.32 -8.31
CA ALA A 142 -11.75 16.14 -8.59
C ALA A 142 -11.48 15.64 -10.02
N ASP A 143 -11.47 16.52 -11.02
CA ASP A 143 -11.15 16.18 -12.41
C ASP A 143 -9.80 15.46 -12.53
N ARG A 144 -8.74 16.03 -11.92
CA ARG A 144 -7.40 15.42 -11.91
C ARG A 144 -7.38 14.08 -11.19
N ALA A 145 -8.07 13.97 -10.05
CA ALA A 145 -8.11 12.75 -9.25
C ALA A 145 -8.86 11.62 -9.98
N VAL A 146 -9.95 11.92 -10.70
CA VAL A 146 -10.65 10.93 -11.53
C VAL A 146 -9.77 10.48 -12.70
N LEU A 147 -9.05 11.39 -13.37
CA LEU A 147 -8.14 11.03 -14.46
C LEU A 147 -6.99 10.14 -13.98
N GLN A 148 -6.42 10.46 -12.82
CA GLN A 148 -5.38 9.64 -12.20
C GLN A 148 -5.92 8.26 -11.81
N ALA A 149 -7.13 8.19 -11.25
CA ALA A 149 -7.82 6.93 -11.00
C ALA A 149 -8.06 6.11 -12.28
N ALA A 150 -8.41 6.78 -13.38
CA ALA A 150 -8.64 6.12 -14.68
C ALA A 150 -7.37 5.43 -15.21
N ASP A 151 -6.22 6.10 -15.09
CA ASP A 151 -4.91 5.58 -15.51
C ASP A 151 -4.54 4.31 -14.71
N LEU A 152 -4.81 4.34 -13.41
CA LEU A 152 -4.53 3.24 -12.49
C LEU A 152 -5.50 2.06 -12.66
N ALA A 153 -6.74 2.32 -13.08
CA ALA A 153 -7.78 1.31 -13.34
C ALA A 153 -7.64 0.60 -14.70
N SER A 154 -6.57 0.84 -15.46
CA SER A 154 -6.45 0.41 -16.86
C SER A 154 -6.53 -1.11 -17.08
N GLU A 155 -6.33 -1.93 -16.04
CA GLU A 155 -6.41 -3.40 -16.13
C GLU A 155 -7.76 -4.01 -15.68
N ASP A 156 -8.63 -3.26 -14.97
CA ASP A 156 -9.91 -3.76 -14.45
C ASP A 156 -11.13 -3.10 -15.12
N ALA A 157 -11.95 -3.90 -15.81
CA ALA A 157 -13.16 -3.43 -16.48
C ALA A 157 -14.21 -2.83 -15.50
N THR A 158 -14.28 -3.33 -14.27
CA THR A 158 -15.20 -2.86 -13.23
C THR A 158 -14.78 -1.48 -12.70
N GLU A 159 -13.50 -1.30 -12.42
CA GLU A 159 -12.95 0.00 -12.01
C GLU A 159 -13.11 1.04 -13.12
N GLN A 160 -12.81 0.68 -14.38
CA GLN A 160 -13.04 1.57 -15.53
C GLN A 160 -14.50 2.00 -15.66
N ASN A 161 -15.45 1.09 -15.48
CA ASN A 161 -16.88 1.43 -15.50
C ASN A 161 -17.26 2.36 -14.34
N THR A 162 -16.67 2.17 -13.17
CA THR A 162 -16.87 3.04 -12.01
C THR A 162 -16.34 4.46 -12.29
N VAL A 163 -15.13 4.58 -12.84
CA VAL A 163 -14.53 5.85 -13.25
C VAL A 163 -15.39 6.56 -14.31
N ARG A 164 -15.83 5.87 -15.37
CA ARG A 164 -16.73 6.43 -16.39
C ARG A 164 -18.02 6.95 -15.77
N SER A 165 -18.62 6.16 -14.87
CA SER A 165 -19.84 6.56 -14.18
C SER A 165 -19.64 7.78 -13.27
N LEU A 166 -18.47 7.91 -12.63
CA LEU A 166 -18.09 9.08 -11.84
C LEU A 166 -17.95 10.34 -12.72
N LEU A 167 -17.29 10.23 -13.88
CA LEU A 167 -17.17 11.34 -14.84
C LEU A 167 -18.53 11.84 -15.32
N ASP A 168 -19.39 10.93 -15.77
CA ASP A 168 -20.75 11.27 -16.23
C ASP A 168 -21.58 11.90 -15.10
N GLY A 169 -21.45 11.33 -13.90
CA GLY A 169 -22.15 11.80 -12.72
C GLY A 169 -21.67 13.18 -12.25
N LEU A 170 -20.38 13.46 -12.32
CA LEU A 170 -19.79 14.76 -12.00
C LEU A 170 -20.32 15.84 -12.95
N GLY A 171 -20.33 15.59 -14.27
CA GLY A 171 -20.89 16.56 -15.22
C GLY A 171 -22.38 16.84 -14.99
N ARG A 172 -23.17 15.83 -14.59
CA ARG A 172 -24.57 16.02 -14.19
C ARG A 172 -24.70 16.85 -12.91
N TYR A 173 -23.85 16.60 -11.92
CA TYR A 173 -23.81 17.34 -10.67
C TYR A 173 -23.47 18.82 -10.92
N GLU A 174 -22.39 19.10 -11.66
CA GLU A 174 -21.95 20.47 -11.97
C GLU A 174 -23.05 21.29 -12.65
N ARG A 175 -23.78 20.68 -13.59
CA ARG A 175 -24.92 21.31 -14.25
C ARG A 175 -26.04 21.68 -13.26
N LEU A 176 -26.34 20.82 -12.29
CA LEU A 176 -27.37 21.08 -11.27
C LEU A 176 -26.89 22.14 -10.27
N ALA A 177 -25.64 22.05 -9.82
CA ALA A 177 -25.02 23.02 -8.93
C ALA A 177 -25.00 24.43 -9.55
N ALA A 178 -24.54 24.55 -10.80
CA ALA A 178 -24.53 25.82 -11.53
C ALA A 178 -25.94 26.41 -11.67
N ARG A 179 -26.95 25.57 -11.92
CA ARG A 179 -28.35 26.00 -11.99
C ARG A 179 -28.86 26.50 -10.63
N ALA A 180 -28.54 25.80 -9.54
CA ALA A 180 -28.91 26.23 -8.19
C ALA A 180 -28.26 27.58 -7.85
N LEU A 181 -26.96 27.73 -8.10
CA LEU A 181 -26.22 28.98 -7.87
C LEU A 181 -26.76 30.15 -8.70
N LEU A 182 -27.15 29.93 -9.95
CA LEU A 182 -27.76 30.96 -10.79
C LEU A 182 -29.13 31.42 -10.25
N LEU A 183 -29.98 30.46 -9.85
CA LEU A 183 -31.29 30.78 -9.26
C LEU A 183 -31.14 31.52 -7.92
N ASP A 184 -30.16 31.11 -7.12
CA ASP A 184 -29.78 31.75 -5.86
C ASP A 184 -29.41 33.22 -6.08
N GLU A 185 -28.51 33.46 -7.03
CA GLU A 185 -28.05 34.80 -7.40
C GLU A 185 -29.21 35.72 -7.85
N GLN A 186 -30.16 35.18 -8.61
CA GLN A 186 -31.33 35.90 -9.08
C GLN A 186 -32.32 36.23 -7.95
N SER A 187 -32.41 35.38 -6.92
CA SER A 187 -33.37 35.55 -5.84
C SER A 187 -33.01 36.66 -4.84
N GLY A 188 -31.71 36.91 -4.64
CA GLY A 188 -31.23 37.94 -3.73
C GLY A 188 -31.64 37.75 -2.26
N HIS A 189 -31.86 36.52 -1.81
CA HIS A 189 -32.30 36.25 -0.44
C HIS A 189 -31.22 36.58 0.61
N ALA A 190 -31.63 36.88 1.85
CA ALA A 190 -30.74 37.08 2.99
C ALA A 190 -30.18 35.76 3.53
N ALA A 191 -29.19 35.81 4.43
CA ALA A 191 -28.60 34.60 5.01
C ALA A 191 -29.66 33.68 5.67
N GLY A 192 -29.63 32.39 5.33
CA GLY A 192 -30.60 31.38 5.75
C GLY A 192 -31.07 30.48 4.60
N PRO A 193 -32.17 29.73 4.81
CA PRO A 193 -32.74 28.86 3.78
C PRO A 193 -33.06 29.64 2.50
N PRO A 194 -32.62 29.17 1.33
CA PRO A 194 -32.92 29.81 0.07
C PRO A 194 -34.39 29.56 -0.32
N PRO A 195 -34.92 30.26 -1.35
CA PRO A 195 -36.26 29.98 -1.88
C PRO A 195 -36.41 28.53 -2.35
N GLN A 196 -37.64 28.01 -2.28
CA GLN A 196 -37.92 26.60 -2.57
C GLN A 196 -37.39 26.14 -3.95
N ALA A 197 -37.51 26.99 -4.98
CA ALA A 197 -37.02 26.67 -6.32
C ALA A 197 -35.49 26.44 -6.39
N VAL A 198 -34.72 27.14 -5.56
CA VAL A 198 -33.27 26.94 -5.42
C VAL A 198 -33.01 25.65 -4.66
N LEU A 199 -33.72 25.47 -3.54
CA LEU A 199 -33.57 24.29 -2.68
C LEU A 199 -33.89 22.99 -3.41
N ASP A 200 -34.94 22.95 -4.24
CA ASP A 200 -35.33 21.75 -5.00
C ASP A 200 -34.29 21.34 -6.04
N VAL A 201 -33.61 22.30 -6.68
CA VAL A 201 -32.51 22.01 -7.62
C VAL A 201 -31.27 21.58 -6.84
N TYR A 202 -30.96 22.22 -5.71
CA TYR A 202 -29.86 21.83 -4.85
C TYR A 202 -30.04 20.42 -4.29
N ARG A 203 -31.26 20.05 -3.86
CA ARG A 203 -31.59 18.69 -3.41
C ARG A 203 -31.24 17.64 -4.46
N GLN A 204 -31.57 17.88 -5.73
CA GLN A 204 -31.19 16.97 -6.82
C GLN A 204 -29.66 16.86 -6.97
N ALA A 205 -28.93 17.97 -6.83
CA ALA A 205 -27.47 17.98 -6.89
C ALA A 205 -26.85 17.19 -5.73
N THR A 206 -27.22 17.52 -4.47
CA THR A 206 -26.66 16.87 -3.28
C THR A 206 -27.09 15.42 -3.15
N ASP A 207 -28.30 15.05 -3.59
CA ASP A 207 -28.74 13.64 -3.62
C ASP A 207 -27.90 12.85 -4.63
N LEU A 208 -27.62 13.41 -5.82
CA LEU A 208 -26.68 12.78 -6.77
C LEU A 208 -25.27 12.64 -6.19
N MET A 209 -24.75 13.67 -5.54
CA MET A 209 -23.44 13.62 -4.91
C MET A 209 -23.37 12.56 -3.81
N ARG A 210 -24.33 12.57 -2.88
CA ARG A 210 -24.29 11.76 -1.66
C ARG A 210 -24.73 10.32 -1.87
N LEU A 211 -25.68 10.07 -2.75
CA LEU A 211 -26.25 8.74 -2.96
C LEU A 211 -25.58 7.98 -4.11
N ASP A 212 -24.87 8.67 -5.01
CA ASP A 212 -24.24 8.05 -6.17
C ASP A 212 -22.72 8.27 -6.24
N LEU A 213 -22.25 9.53 -6.25
CA LEU A 213 -20.83 9.83 -6.50
C LEU A 213 -19.92 9.47 -5.33
N LEU A 214 -20.24 9.93 -4.12
CA LEU A 214 -19.42 9.67 -2.93
C LEU A 214 -19.28 8.17 -2.62
N PRO A 215 -20.34 7.34 -2.67
CA PRO A 215 -20.21 5.90 -2.51
C PRO A 215 -19.29 5.25 -3.55
N LYS A 216 -19.38 5.66 -4.83
CA LYS A 216 -18.49 5.15 -5.90
C LYS A 216 -17.03 5.55 -5.68
N ALA A 217 -16.78 6.81 -5.33
CA ALA A 217 -15.44 7.29 -4.99
C ALA A 217 -14.87 6.54 -3.78
N TYR A 218 -15.69 6.29 -2.76
CA TYR A 218 -15.29 5.54 -1.57
C TYR A 218 -14.95 4.08 -1.89
N ASN A 219 -15.75 3.42 -2.72
CA ASN A 219 -15.49 2.04 -3.14
C ASN A 219 -14.18 1.92 -3.92
N LEU A 220 -13.86 2.91 -4.77
CA LEU A 220 -12.59 2.95 -5.48
C LEU A 220 -11.39 3.04 -4.51
N THR A 221 -11.53 3.83 -3.42
CA THR A 221 -10.54 3.88 -2.34
C THR A 221 -10.43 2.56 -1.57
N LEU A 222 -11.55 1.85 -1.36
CA LEU A 222 -11.55 0.55 -0.69
C LEU A 222 -10.85 -0.52 -1.53
N ASP A 223 -11.14 -0.56 -2.83
CA ASP A 223 -10.61 -1.59 -3.73
C ASP A 223 -9.10 -1.46 -3.88
N SER A 224 -8.61 -0.22 -4.08
CA SER A 224 -7.18 0.11 -4.02
C SER A 224 -6.52 -0.38 -2.73
N GLY A 225 -7.20 -0.26 -1.58
CA GLY A 225 -6.71 -0.74 -0.29
C GLY A 225 -6.61 -2.27 -0.17
N THR A 226 -7.41 -3.03 -0.93
CA THR A 226 -7.33 -4.50 -0.94
C THR A 226 -6.11 -4.98 -1.74
N ILE A 227 -5.82 -4.34 -2.88
CA ILE A 227 -4.65 -4.60 -3.71
C ILE A 227 -3.36 -4.40 -2.89
N VAL A 228 -3.26 -3.30 -2.14
CA VAL A 228 -2.09 -3.02 -1.28
C VAL A 228 -1.94 -4.08 -0.19
N ARG A 229 -3.05 -4.50 0.43
CA ARG A 229 -3.04 -5.50 1.50
C ARG A 229 -2.57 -6.87 1.00
N HIS A 230 -2.99 -7.28 -0.20
CA HIS A 230 -2.54 -8.52 -0.82
C HIS A 230 -1.06 -8.47 -1.22
N ALA A 231 -0.62 -7.37 -1.85
CA ALA A 231 0.79 -7.16 -2.19
C ALA A 231 1.68 -7.19 -0.94
N TYR A 232 1.30 -6.49 0.13
CA TYR A 232 2.05 -6.52 1.39
C TYR A 232 2.14 -7.91 2.02
N LEU A 233 1.02 -8.65 2.10
CA LEU A 233 1.00 -9.96 2.75
C LEU A 233 1.85 -10.99 1.99
N ALA A 234 1.82 -10.94 0.65
CA ALA A 234 2.68 -11.76 -0.19
C ALA A 234 4.16 -11.44 0.06
N GLU A 235 4.52 -10.16 0.08
CA GLU A 235 5.92 -9.73 0.17
C GLU A 235 6.52 -9.88 1.59
N LEU A 236 5.75 -9.63 2.64
CA LEU A 236 6.20 -9.88 4.02
C LEU A 236 6.52 -11.36 4.23
N SER A 237 5.68 -12.25 3.70
CA SER A 237 5.91 -13.70 3.77
C SER A 237 7.15 -14.11 2.98
N ALA A 238 7.39 -13.48 1.82
CA ALA A 238 8.56 -13.71 0.98
C ALA A 238 9.86 -13.22 1.66
N VAL A 239 9.85 -12.07 2.33
CA VAL A 239 11.01 -11.54 3.08
C VAL A 239 11.33 -12.41 4.30
N GLN A 240 10.33 -12.85 5.07
CA GLN A 240 10.55 -13.74 6.22
C GLN A 240 11.06 -15.12 5.79
N THR A 241 10.47 -15.68 4.73
CA THR A 241 10.89 -16.96 4.15
C THR A 241 12.28 -16.85 3.54
N GLY A 242 12.57 -15.75 2.84
CA GLY A 242 13.88 -15.42 2.28
C GLY A 242 14.97 -15.35 3.35
N ARG A 243 14.69 -14.73 4.50
CA ARG A 243 15.63 -14.69 5.64
C ARG A 243 16.00 -16.09 6.14
N LEU A 244 15.01 -16.98 6.27
CA LEU A 244 15.26 -18.37 6.68
C LEU A 244 16.12 -19.11 5.65
N TRP A 245 15.82 -18.97 4.35
CA TRP A 245 16.60 -19.59 3.28
C TRP A 245 18.01 -19.04 3.17
N VAL A 246 18.21 -17.72 3.29
CA VAL A 246 19.54 -17.10 3.30
C VAL A 246 20.37 -17.60 4.48
N GLY A 247 19.79 -17.67 5.68
CA GLY A 247 20.46 -18.24 6.85
C GLY A 247 20.83 -19.72 6.68
N LEU A 248 19.90 -20.53 6.16
CA LEU A 248 20.09 -21.97 6.00
C LEU A 248 21.12 -22.30 4.92
N THR A 249 21.04 -21.65 3.75
CA THR A 249 21.98 -21.84 2.64
C THR A 249 23.38 -21.30 2.98
N GLY A 250 23.47 -20.16 3.66
CA GLY A 250 24.74 -19.61 4.15
C GLY A 250 25.40 -20.52 5.18
N LEU A 251 24.64 -21.07 6.14
CA LEU A 251 25.14 -22.05 7.11
C LEU A 251 25.65 -23.31 6.39
N LEU A 252 24.90 -23.81 5.42
CA LEU A 252 25.27 -25.00 4.65
C LEU A 252 26.55 -24.78 3.83
N ALA A 253 26.72 -23.60 3.23
CA ALA A 253 27.96 -23.22 2.53
C ALA A 253 29.17 -23.12 3.48
N LEU A 254 28.98 -22.55 4.68
CA LEU A 254 30.01 -22.50 5.72
C LEU A 254 30.41 -23.90 6.18
N LEU A 255 29.45 -24.79 6.43
CA LEU A 255 29.73 -26.17 6.83
C LEU A 255 30.50 -26.93 5.73
N ALA A 256 30.17 -26.71 4.45
CA ALA A 256 30.90 -27.30 3.33
C ALA A 256 32.36 -26.79 3.25
N LEU A 257 32.58 -25.49 3.43
CA LEU A 257 33.92 -24.89 3.43
C LEU A 257 34.76 -25.33 4.63
N ILE A 258 34.17 -25.35 5.83
CA ILE A 258 34.82 -25.84 7.06
C ILE A 258 35.14 -27.33 6.92
N GLY A 259 34.22 -28.14 6.39
CA GLY A 259 34.44 -29.55 6.12
C GLY A 259 35.63 -29.79 5.16
N LEU A 260 35.71 -29.01 4.08
CA LEU A 260 36.84 -29.04 3.16
C LEU A 260 38.16 -28.63 3.85
N GLN A 261 38.14 -27.58 4.68
CA GLN A 261 39.30 -27.13 5.43
C GLN A 261 39.78 -28.17 6.46
N VAL A 262 38.85 -28.83 7.17
CA VAL A 262 39.14 -29.89 8.14
C VAL A 262 39.68 -31.15 7.46
N TYR A 263 39.14 -31.53 6.31
CA TYR A 263 39.62 -32.67 5.54
C TYR A 263 41.06 -32.44 5.07
N LEU A 264 41.36 -31.25 4.53
CA LEU A 264 42.71 -30.89 4.09
C LEU A 264 43.68 -30.76 5.26
N SER A 265 43.27 -30.21 6.40
CA SER A 265 44.16 -30.05 7.57
C SER A 265 44.51 -31.38 8.23
N ARG A 266 43.53 -32.28 8.39
CA ARG A 266 43.75 -33.63 8.95
C ARG A 266 44.55 -34.54 8.02
N GLY A 267 44.32 -34.45 6.71
CA GLY A 267 45.03 -35.28 5.73
C GLY A 267 46.50 -34.91 5.52
N PHE A 268 46.82 -33.61 5.56
CA PHE A 268 48.13 -33.11 5.11
C PHE A 268 49.02 -32.53 6.23
N ARG A 269 48.62 -32.62 7.51
CA ARG A 269 49.39 -32.25 8.72
C ARG A 269 50.13 -30.91 8.64
N ARG A 270 49.54 -29.88 8.02
CA ARG A 270 50.07 -28.50 7.98
C ARG A 270 48.98 -27.43 8.08
N THR A 271 49.42 -26.27 8.56
CA THR A 271 48.67 -25.10 9.04
C THR A 271 47.64 -24.56 8.04
N LEU A 272 46.51 -24.11 8.59
CA LEU A 272 45.36 -23.43 7.97
C LEU A 272 45.57 -22.97 6.51
N ASN A 273 44.73 -23.48 5.60
CA ASN A 273 44.67 -23.00 4.21
C ASN A 273 44.07 -21.59 4.20
N LEU A 274 44.94 -20.58 4.17
CA LEU A 274 44.56 -19.17 4.25
C LEU A 274 43.52 -18.77 3.18
N PRO A 275 43.62 -19.20 1.91
CA PRO A 275 42.56 -18.99 0.91
C PRO A 275 41.18 -19.52 1.32
N LEU A 276 41.08 -20.74 1.87
CA LEU A 276 39.80 -21.32 2.32
C LEU A 276 39.24 -20.61 3.56
N LEU A 277 40.11 -20.15 4.46
CA LEU A 277 39.72 -19.35 5.61
C LEU A 277 39.14 -18.01 5.15
N LEU A 278 39.79 -17.33 4.21
CA LEU A 278 39.26 -16.11 3.60
C LEU A 278 37.93 -16.34 2.88
N ALA A 279 37.77 -17.46 2.16
CA ALA A 279 36.50 -17.82 1.53
C ALA A 279 35.38 -17.99 2.56
N SER A 280 35.68 -18.64 3.70
CA SER A 280 34.73 -18.82 4.80
C SER A 280 34.34 -17.49 5.45
N VAL A 281 35.30 -16.57 5.62
CA VAL A 281 35.04 -15.21 6.13
C VAL A 281 34.16 -14.42 5.16
N VAL A 282 34.44 -14.47 3.85
CA VAL A 282 33.63 -13.78 2.83
C VAL A 282 32.20 -14.31 2.81
N VAL A 283 32.01 -15.63 2.80
CA VAL A 283 30.67 -16.25 2.81
C VAL A 283 29.93 -15.96 4.13
N GLY A 284 30.63 -16.02 5.27
CA GLY A 284 30.06 -15.69 6.57
C GLY A 284 29.63 -14.22 6.66
N ALA A 285 30.49 -13.30 6.25
CA ALA A 285 30.19 -11.88 6.21
C ALA A 285 29.00 -11.57 5.29
N LEU A 286 28.94 -12.17 4.09
CA LEU A 286 27.82 -12.01 3.17
C LEU A 286 26.51 -12.56 3.76
N THR A 287 26.56 -13.71 4.43
CA THR A 287 25.39 -14.32 5.07
C THR A 287 24.87 -13.43 6.19
N VAL A 288 25.74 -12.96 7.08
CA VAL A 288 25.38 -12.05 8.17
C VAL A 288 24.82 -10.73 7.62
N ALA A 289 25.50 -10.13 6.63
CA ALA A 289 25.02 -8.92 5.97
C ALA A 289 23.64 -9.14 5.33
N GLY A 290 23.41 -10.30 4.70
CA GLY A 290 22.14 -10.63 4.05
C GLY A 290 21.00 -10.77 5.04
N VAL A 291 21.25 -11.44 6.17
CA VAL A 291 20.27 -11.56 7.26
C VAL A 291 19.97 -10.18 7.88
N LEU A 292 20.99 -9.36 8.13
CA LEU A 292 20.82 -8.02 8.72
C LEU A 292 20.05 -7.08 7.79
N VAL A 293 20.34 -7.12 6.49
CA VAL A 293 19.61 -6.30 5.51
C VAL A 293 18.16 -6.75 5.41
N LEU A 294 17.90 -8.05 5.27
CA LEU A 294 16.51 -8.55 5.26
C LEU A 294 15.75 -8.26 6.57
N GLN A 295 16.45 -8.21 7.71
CA GLN A 295 15.86 -7.79 8.97
C GLN A 295 15.50 -6.30 8.97
N HIS A 296 16.41 -5.45 8.47
CA HIS A 296 16.16 -4.02 8.33
C HIS A 296 14.99 -3.75 7.37
N GLU A 297 14.94 -4.49 6.25
CA GLU A 297 13.84 -4.43 5.29
C GLU A 297 12.50 -4.85 5.90
N GLY A 298 12.45 -5.95 6.65
CA GLY A 298 11.23 -6.37 7.33
C GLY A 298 10.70 -5.29 8.28
N ASN A 299 11.60 -4.60 8.99
CA ASN A 299 11.24 -3.47 9.85
C ASN A 299 10.79 -2.25 9.04
N ALA A 300 11.49 -1.90 7.95
CA ALA A 300 11.14 -0.80 7.07
C ALA A 300 9.77 -1.01 6.40
N LEU A 301 9.49 -2.23 5.92
CA LEU A 301 8.18 -2.61 5.38
C LEU A 301 7.07 -2.54 6.43
N THR A 302 7.35 -2.96 7.66
CA THR A 302 6.37 -2.88 8.76
C THR A 302 6.09 -1.43 9.12
N SER A 303 7.12 -0.60 9.29
CA SER A 303 6.95 0.83 9.60
C SER A 303 6.28 1.58 8.44
N ALA A 304 6.69 1.35 7.20
CA ALA A 304 6.03 1.91 6.02
C ALA A 304 4.55 1.52 5.97
N LYS A 305 4.18 0.30 6.35
CA LYS A 305 2.76 -0.08 6.38
C LYS A 305 2.02 0.51 7.58
N GLU A 306 2.48 0.20 8.79
CA GLU A 306 1.75 0.45 10.03
C GLU A 306 1.83 1.92 10.43
N ASP A 307 3.04 2.48 10.47
CA ASP A 307 3.29 3.86 10.87
C ASP A 307 3.04 4.86 9.73
N GLY A 308 3.11 4.40 8.48
CA GLY A 308 2.95 5.24 7.30
C GLY A 308 1.58 5.08 6.64
N PHE A 309 1.47 4.06 5.80
CA PHE A 309 0.37 3.86 4.87
C PHE A 309 -1.00 3.73 5.55
N ASN A 310 -1.12 2.87 6.58
CA ASN A 310 -2.38 2.65 7.29
C ASN A 310 -2.88 3.95 7.95
N SER A 311 -1.97 4.68 8.62
CA SER A 311 -2.30 5.96 9.24
C SER A 311 -2.68 7.02 8.21
N VAL A 312 -1.94 7.16 7.10
CA VAL A 312 -2.30 8.11 6.03
C VAL A 312 -3.68 7.79 5.46
N LEU A 313 -4.00 6.51 5.22
CA LEU A 313 -5.31 6.10 4.73
C LEU A 313 -6.42 6.39 5.75
N ALA A 314 -6.21 6.05 7.03
CA ALA A 314 -7.16 6.31 8.10
C ALA A 314 -7.44 7.82 8.28
N LEU A 315 -6.39 8.64 8.27
CA LEU A 315 -6.48 10.08 8.43
C LEU A 315 -7.11 10.77 7.22
N SER A 316 -6.78 10.34 6.00
CA SER A 316 -7.43 10.83 4.79
C SER A 316 -8.92 10.51 4.78
N ARG A 317 -9.32 9.32 5.26
CA ARG A 317 -10.74 8.96 5.44
C ARG A 317 -11.42 9.81 6.51
N ALA A 318 -10.76 10.01 7.66
CA ALA A 318 -11.27 10.89 8.72
C ALA A 318 -11.44 12.34 8.22
N ARG A 319 -10.53 12.82 7.36
CA ARG A 319 -10.60 14.15 6.74
C ARG A 319 -11.78 14.26 5.78
N ALA A 320 -11.93 13.27 4.90
CA ALA A 320 -13.05 13.13 3.99
C ALA A 320 -14.40 13.17 4.74
N ILE A 321 -14.54 12.34 5.77
CA ILE A 321 -15.76 12.30 6.61
C ILE A 321 -15.96 13.62 7.36
N GLY A 322 -14.88 14.23 7.87
CA GLY A 322 -14.90 15.54 8.50
C GLY A 322 -15.49 16.62 7.60
N ASN A 323 -15.14 16.64 6.31
CA ASN A 323 -15.74 17.58 5.35
C ASN A 323 -17.23 17.29 5.14
N THR A 324 -17.61 16.02 5.12
CA THR A 324 -19.02 15.68 5.04
C THR A 324 -19.79 16.11 6.30
N LEU A 325 -19.19 16.00 7.50
CA LEU A 325 -19.75 16.54 8.74
C LEU A 325 -20.02 18.04 8.63
N ARG A 326 -19.02 18.82 8.20
CA ARG A 326 -19.21 20.27 7.97
C ARG A 326 -20.34 20.54 6.98
N GLY A 327 -20.39 19.78 5.88
CA GLY A 327 -21.48 19.89 4.91
C GLY A 327 -22.85 19.61 5.56
N ASP A 328 -22.95 18.63 6.45
CA ASP A 328 -24.18 18.30 7.17
C ASP A 328 -24.58 19.40 8.17
N GLU A 329 -23.64 20.10 8.82
CA GLU A 329 -23.93 21.31 9.64
C GLU A 329 -24.55 22.42 8.81
N ILE A 330 -23.99 22.66 7.62
CA ILE A 330 -24.48 23.68 6.69
C ILE A 330 -25.87 23.30 6.19
N ARG A 331 -26.05 22.04 5.77
CA ARG A 331 -27.33 21.54 5.26
C ARG A 331 -28.43 21.50 6.32
N TYR A 332 -28.08 21.26 7.57
CA TYR A 332 -29.01 21.37 8.70
C TYR A 332 -29.65 22.77 8.80
N LEU A 333 -28.87 23.83 8.52
CA LEU A 333 -29.39 25.20 8.48
C LEU A 333 -30.07 25.57 7.15
N LEU A 334 -29.56 25.00 6.04
CA LEU A 334 -30.03 25.27 4.67
C LEU A 334 -31.39 24.66 4.38
N ASP A 335 -31.61 23.43 4.84
CA ASP A 335 -32.78 22.61 4.51
C ASP A 335 -33.46 22.10 5.79
N PRO A 336 -34.34 22.93 6.40
CA PRO A 336 -35.03 22.58 7.63
C PRO A 336 -35.94 21.34 7.51
N GLU A 337 -36.46 21.03 6.31
CA GLU A 337 -37.36 19.88 6.13
C GLU A 337 -36.60 18.54 6.24
N ARG A 338 -35.29 18.54 5.96
CA ARG A 338 -34.42 17.35 6.07
C ARG A 338 -33.46 17.43 7.26
N ALA A 339 -33.67 18.37 8.19
CA ALA A 339 -32.78 18.63 9.33
C ALA A 339 -32.49 17.37 10.18
N ASP A 340 -33.52 16.59 10.50
CA ASP A 340 -33.40 15.36 11.30
C ASP A 340 -32.51 14.31 10.60
N THR A 341 -32.61 14.20 9.27
CA THR A 341 -31.76 13.31 8.47
C THR A 341 -30.30 13.75 8.52
N TYR A 342 -30.02 15.05 8.40
CA TYR A 342 -28.65 15.56 8.50
C TYR A 342 -28.09 15.37 9.91
N GLU A 343 -28.92 15.50 10.95
CA GLU A 343 -28.53 15.24 12.33
C GLU A 343 -28.13 13.78 12.58
N GLN A 344 -28.97 12.84 12.15
CA GLN A 344 -28.69 11.41 12.30
C GLN A 344 -27.41 11.02 11.55
N VAL A 345 -27.30 11.44 10.29
CA VAL A 345 -26.14 11.16 9.46
C VAL A 345 -24.87 11.81 10.03
N TYR A 346 -24.98 13.01 10.63
CA TYR A 346 -23.86 13.66 11.31
C TYR A 346 -23.39 12.85 12.52
N LEU A 347 -24.30 12.32 13.33
CA LEU A 347 -23.95 11.45 14.46
C LEU A 347 -23.25 10.18 14.00
N ASP A 348 -23.81 9.47 13.02
CA ASP A 348 -23.24 8.22 12.48
C ASP A 348 -21.81 8.44 11.97
N LYS A 349 -21.61 9.51 11.20
CA LYS A 349 -20.28 9.88 10.69
C LYS A 349 -19.34 10.30 11.81
N SER A 350 -19.80 11.05 12.79
CA SER A 350 -18.98 11.47 13.93
C SER A 350 -18.48 10.25 14.71
N GLN A 351 -19.33 9.25 14.92
CA GLN A 351 -18.96 7.99 15.55
C GLN A 351 -17.94 7.17 14.73
N SER A 352 -17.94 7.29 13.41
CA SER A 352 -16.89 6.65 12.58
C SER A 352 -15.51 7.32 12.76
N VAL A 353 -15.48 8.64 12.98
CA VAL A 353 -14.25 9.42 13.23
C VAL A 353 -13.71 9.14 14.62
N LEU A 354 -14.56 9.33 15.63
CA LEU A 354 -14.25 9.05 17.01
C LEU A 354 -15.47 8.39 17.65
N TYR A 355 -15.35 7.09 17.91
CA TYR A 355 -16.44 6.35 18.51
C TYR A 355 -16.41 6.50 20.03
N VAL A 356 -17.51 6.99 20.58
CA VAL A 356 -17.86 6.94 22.00
C VAL A 356 -19.29 6.45 22.15
N PRO A 357 -19.63 5.74 23.23
CA PRO A 357 -21.01 5.30 23.46
C PRO A 357 -21.96 6.51 23.60
N GLY A 358 -22.86 6.68 22.63
CA GLY A 358 -23.84 7.76 22.64
C GLY A 358 -24.99 7.45 21.68
N GLY A 359 -26.21 7.33 22.18
CA GLY A 359 -27.39 7.06 21.34
C GLY A 359 -27.98 8.29 20.66
N ASN A 360 -27.45 9.49 20.94
CA ASN A 360 -27.85 10.77 20.34
C ASN A 360 -26.70 11.78 20.47
N LEU A 361 -26.83 12.94 19.82
CA LEU A 361 -25.78 13.97 19.79
C LEU A 361 -25.40 14.53 21.17
N ASP A 362 -26.37 14.83 22.04
CA ASP A 362 -26.06 15.38 23.37
C ASP A 362 -25.23 14.43 24.23
N LYS A 363 -25.55 13.13 24.18
CA LYS A 363 -24.75 12.08 24.84
C LYS A 363 -23.39 11.94 24.17
N TYR A 364 -23.34 12.01 22.83
CA TYR A 364 -22.09 11.94 22.08
C TYR A 364 -21.14 13.08 22.44
N TYR A 365 -21.58 14.34 22.46
CA TYR A 365 -20.73 15.48 22.85
C TYR A 365 -20.18 15.33 24.27
N THR A 366 -21.04 14.89 25.21
CA THR A 366 -20.63 14.69 26.61
C THR A 366 -19.58 13.58 26.74
N ALA A 367 -19.80 12.45 26.05
CA ALA A 367 -18.89 11.32 26.06
C ALA A 367 -17.56 11.64 25.34
N LEU A 368 -17.62 12.38 24.23
CA LEU A 368 -16.46 12.89 23.51
C LEU A 368 -15.62 13.78 24.42
N ASP A 369 -16.25 14.69 25.16
CA ASP A 369 -15.56 15.58 26.07
C ASP A 369 -14.77 14.83 27.14
N ALA A 370 -15.40 13.83 27.78
CA ALA A 370 -14.74 12.97 28.76
C ALA A 370 -13.58 12.18 28.14
N ALA A 371 -13.79 11.64 26.93
CA ALA A 371 -12.82 10.83 26.22
C ALA A 371 -11.56 11.63 25.82
N VAL A 372 -11.74 12.84 25.27
CA VAL A 372 -10.64 13.72 24.87
C VAL A 372 -9.87 14.25 26.09
N SER A 373 -10.57 14.57 27.19
CA SER A 373 -9.91 15.01 28.43
C SER A 373 -9.08 13.92 29.11
N ALA A 374 -9.40 12.64 28.90
CA ALA A 374 -8.62 11.53 29.44
C ALA A 374 -7.31 11.26 28.66
N TYR A 375 -7.21 11.72 27.42
CA TYR A 375 -5.99 11.57 26.60
C TYR A 375 -4.94 12.63 26.96
N PRO A 376 -3.63 12.30 27.06
CA PRO A 376 -3.01 11.03 26.67
C PRO A 376 -2.95 9.95 27.76
N GLY A 377 -3.49 10.20 28.96
CA GLY A 377 -3.41 9.26 30.08
C GLY A 377 -4.15 7.94 29.82
N LYS A 378 -5.31 7.98 29.15
CA LYS A 378 -6.10 6.80 28.80
C LYS A 378 -6.86 7.02 27.49
N VAL A 379 -6.74 6.07 26.56
CA VAL A 379 -7.59 6.01 25.35
C VAL A 379 -8.88 5.26 25.70
N THR A 380 -10.02 5.95 25.61
CA THR A 380 -11.36 5.42 25.96
C THR A 380 -12.34 5.47 24.79
N PHE A 381 -11.84 5.71 23.59
CA PHE A 381 -12.60 5.91 22.37
C PHE A 381 -12.03 5.02 21.25
N LEU A 382 -12.86 4.71 20.25
CA LEU A 382 -12.49 3.95 19.06
C LEU A 382 -12.64 4.84 17.80
N GLY A 383 -12.79 4.23 16.62
CA GLY A 383 -12.84 4.95 15.34
C GLY A 383 -11.44 5.25 14.82
N PHE A 384 -11.35 6.06 13.74
CA PHE A 384 -10.05 6.41 13.14
C PHE A 384 -9.08 7.00 14.18
N TYR A 385 -9.56 7.87 15.07
CA TYR A 385 -8.70 8.47 16.09
C TYR A 385 -8.33 7.54 17.24
N GLY A 386 -9.15 6.53 17.55
CA GLY A 386 -8.79 5.52 18.55
C GLY A 386 -7.57 4.71 18.11
N THR A 387 -7.50 4.36 16.82
CA THR A 387 -6.34 3.68 16.22
C THR A 387 -5.10 4.55 16.30
N GLU A 388 -5.16 5.80 15.83
CA GLU A 388 -3.99 6.71 15.84
C GLU A 388 -3.52 7.10 17.25
N ALA A 389 -4.44 7.19 18.21
CA ALA A 389 -4.13 7.49 19.61
C ALA A 389 -3.51 6.30 20.36
N SER A 390 -3.78 5.08 19.90
CA SER A 390 -3.22 3.84 20.47
C SER A 390 -1.94 3.41 19.76
N ALA A 391 -1.74 3.88 18.53
CA ALA A 391 -0.53 3.66 17.76
C ALA A 391 0.66 4.43 18.35
N GLY A 392 1.83 3.82 18.26
CA GLY A 392 3.11 4.45 18.57
C GLY A 392 4.15 3.97 17.56
N GLY A 393 5.13 4.81 17.25
CA GLY A 393 6.13 4.48 16.23
C GLY A 393 6.70 5.73 15.56
N VAL A 394 5.91 6.81 15.47
CA VAL A 394 6.37 8.07 14.87
C VAL A 394 6.67 9.12 15.93
N SER A 395 7.86 9.73 15.84
CA SER A 395 8.26 10.83 16.70
C SER A 395 7.32 12.02 16.55
N GLY A 396 6.82 12.55 17.66
CA GLY A 396 5.88 13.69 17.66
C GLY A 396 4.42 13.33 17.37
N GLN A 397 4.07 12.05 17.19
CA GLN A 397 2.70 11.61 16.94
C GLN A 397 1.75 11.96 18.09
N GLN A 398 2.10 11.60 19.33
CA GLN A 398 1.25 11.81 20.50
C GLN A 398 0.77 13.27 20.67
N PRO A 399 1.64 14.31 20.64
CA PRO A 399 1.18 15.70 20.72
C PRO A 399 0.42 16.16 19.47
N ALA A 400 0.71 15.61 18.28
CA ALA A 400 -0.06 15.89 17.07
C ALA A 400 -1.49 15.32 17.16
N VAL A 401 -1.64 14.08 17.62
CA VAL A 401 -2.94 13.46 17.91
C VAL A 401 -3.69 14.25 18.99
N ALA A 402 -3.02 14.64 20.08
CA ALA A 402 -3.64 15.47 21.13
C ALA A 402 -4.21 16.78 20.55
N ARG A 403 -3.52 17.39 19.60
CA ARG A 403 -3.97 18.61 18.93
C ARG A 403 -5.18 18.36 18.04
N VAL A 404 -5.18 17.28 17.25
CA VAL A 404 -6.33 16.88 16.43
C VAL A 404 -7.56 16.63 17.30
N LEU A 405 -7.42 15.86 18.38
CA LEU A 405 -8.52 15.54 19.30
C LEU A 405 -9.13 16.80 19.93
N ARG A 406 -8.31 17.74 20.41
CA ARG A 406 -8.81 19.02 20.99
C ARG A 406 -9.54 19.88 19.96
N LEU A 407 -9.05 19.92 18.72
CA LEU A 407 -9.68 20.73 17.67
C LEU A 407 -10.95 20.05 17.13
N TYR A 408 -10.98 18.72 17.06
CA TYR A 408 -12.18 17.95 16.77
C TYR A 408 -13.24 18.16 17.87
N GLN A 409 -12.84 18.12 19.15
CA GLN A 409 -13.72 18.46 20.27
C GLN A 409 -14.29 19.88 20.15
N ALA A 410 -13.45 20.87 19.83
CA ALA A 410 -13.91 22.24 19.62
C ALA A 410 -14.88 22.37 18.43
N PHE A 411 -14.64 21.64 17.36
CA PHE A 411 -15.55 21.53 16.21
C PHE A 411 -16.91 20.94 16.60
N GLN A 412 -16.93 19.84 17.36
CA GLN A 412 -18.16 19.20 17.83
C GLN A 412 -18.95 20.08 18.82
N ARG A 413 -18.27 20.82 19.71
CA ARG A 413 -18.91 21.83 20.56
C ARG A 413 -19.49 22.99 19.75
N ASN A 414 -18.84 23.35 18.64
CA ASN A 414 -19.34 24.38 17.74
C ASN A 414 -20.64 23.94 17.06
N ASP A 415 -20.73 22.69 16.61
CA ASP A 415 -21.97 22.09 16.09
C ASP A 415 -23.11 22.14 17.11
N GLN A 416 -22.85 21.71 18.36
CA GLN A 416 -23.85 21.78 19.43
C GLN A 416 -24.39 23.21 19.59
N GLN A 417 -23.53 24.22 19.49
CA GLN A 417 -23.96 25.62 19.58
C GLN A 417 -24.72 26.09 18.34
N ILE A 418 -24.32 25.67 17.13
CA ILE A 418 -25.06 25.95 15.88
C ILE A 418 -26.49 25.43 16.00
N ARG A 419 -26.68 24.18 16.42
CA ARG A 419 -27.99 23.56 16.59
C ARG A 419 -28.83 24.30 17.63
N ARG A 420 -28.26 24.62 18.79
CA ARG A 420 -28.94 25.42 19.84
C ARG A 420 -29.40 26.79 19.34
N LEU A 421 -28.56 27.49 18.58
CA LEU A 421 -28.91 28.79 17.99
C LEU A 421 -30.03 28.64 16.96
N ALA A 422 -29.99 27.59 16.13
CA ALA A 422 -31.01 27.32 15.13
C ALA A 422 -32.37 26.99 15.76
N THR A 423 -32.41 26.12 16.77
CA THR A 423 -33.63 25.75 17.49
C THR A 423 -34.16 26.87 18.38
N GLY A 424 -33.27 27.75 18.86
CA GLY A 424 -33.62 28.93 19.65
C GLY A 424 -34.12 30.13 18.84
N GLY A 425 -34.21 30.03 17.51
CA GLY A 425 -34.67 31.10 16.62
C GLY A 425 -33.58 32.09 16.17
N SER A 426 -32.36 31.99 16.70
CA SER A 426 -31.21 32.84 16.35
C SER A 426 -30.48 32.34 15.08
N ARG A 427 -31.23 32.14 13.99
CA ARG A 427 -30.71 31.50 12.77
C ARG A 427 -29.56 32.28 12.10
N ARG A 428 -29.60 33.62 12.10
CA ARG A 428 -28.50 34.44 11.56
C ARG A 428 -27.19 34.20 12.30
N GLU A 429 -27.24 34.09 13.63
CA GLU A 429 -26.06 33.77 14.44
C GLU A 429 -25.57 32.35 14.18
N ALA A 430 -26.48 31.39 13.97
CA ALA A 430 -26.12 30.03 13.58
C ALA A 430 -25.38 30.00 12.24
N VAL A 431 -25.83 30.78 11.24
CA VAL A 431 -25.14 30.92 9.94
C VAL A 431 -23.75 31.54 10.12
N GLY A 432 -23.62 32.63 10.89
CA GLY A 432 -22.31 33.20 11.18
C GLY A 432 -21.37 32.22 11.88
N LYS A 433 -21.91 31.38 12.77
CA LYS A 433 -21.16 30.37 13.52
C LYS A 433 -20.67 29.20 12.65
N VAL A 434 -21.50 28.68 11.75
CA VAL A 434 -21.11 27.58 10.84
C VAL A 434 -20.06 28.02 9.81
N MET A 435 -20.03 29.30 9.45
CA MET A 435 -19.01 29.87 8.56
C MET A 435 -17.70 30.21 9.28
N GLY A 436 -17.63 29.99 10.59
CA GLY A 436 -16.44 30.25 11.41
C GLY A 436 -15.26 29.30 11.14
N PRO A 437 -14.10 29.54 11.77
CA PRO A 437 -12.85 28.84 11.47
C PRO A 437 -12.68 27.48 12.18
N SER A 438 -13.69 27.02 12.95
CA SER A 438 -13.60 25.82 13.81
C SER A 438 -13.18 24.58 13.01
N PHE A 439 -13.86 24.33 11.89
CA PHE A 439 -13.54 23.22 10.99
C PHE A 439 -12.16 23.38 10.33
N GLY A 440 -11.84 24.57 9.81
CA GLY A 440 -10.55 24.79 9.14
C GLY A 440 -9.37 24.55 10.07
N SER A 441 -9.48 24.96 11.34
CA SER A 441 -8.44 24.71 12.35
C SER A 441 -8.25 23.21 12.61
N TYR A 442 -9.35 22.45 12.66
CA TYR A 442 -9.35 21.00 12.78
C TYR A 442 -8.75 20.31 11.54
N ASP A 443 -9.18 20.69 10.33
CA ASP A 443 -8.66 20.16 9.06
C ASP A 443 -7.14 20.38 8.96
N ASP A 444 -6.65 21.57 9.27
CA ASP A 444 -5.22 21.89 9.26
C ASP A 444 -4.41 21.01 10.22
N ALA A 445 -4.96 20.71 11.40
CA ALA A 445 -4.30 19.80 12.35
C ALA A 445 -4.25 18.37 11.83
N LEU A 446 -5.33 17.94 11.17
CA LEU A 446 -5.41 16.62 10.58
C LEU A 446 -4.46 16.46 9.39
N VAL A 447 -4.34 17.49 8.54
CA VAL A 447 -3.35 17.54 7.46
C VAL A 447 -1.94 17.45 8.02
N ARG A 448 -1.60 18.22 9.07
CA ARG A 448 -0.28 18.13 9.70
C ARG A 448 0.03 16.75 10.27
N LEU A 449 -0.94 16.10 10.90
CA LEU A 449 -0.78 14.72 11.38
C LEU A 449 -0.58 13.75 10.22
N THR A 450 -1.36 13.90 9.14
CA THR A 450 -1.21 13.09 7.92
C THR A 450 0.18 13.26 7.30
N THR A 451 0.69 14.50 7.24
CA THR A 451 2.05 14.79 6.75
C THR A 451 3.12 14.13 7.61
N LEU A 452 2.95 14.10 8.94
CA LEU A 452 3.88 13.44 9.84
C LEU A 452 4.00 11.93 9.54
N HIS A 453 2.87 11.25 9.32
CA HIS A 453 2.88 9.83 8.91
C HIS A 453 3.41 9.63 7.49
N ARG A 454 3.13 10.57 6.57
CA ARG A 454 3.69 10.53 5.21
C ARG A 454 5.20 10.67 5.21
N THR A 455 5.77 11.56 6.03
CA THR A 455 7.22 11.66 6.16
C THR A 455 7.83 10.39 6.74
N ALA A 456 7.21 9.78 7.76
CA ALA A 456 7.65 8.49 8.28
C ALA A 456 7.62 7.37 7.23
N PHE A 457 6.59 7.36 6.38
CA PHE A 457 6.48 6.46 5.22
C PHE A 457 7.63 6.67 4.23
N ASP A 458 7.81 7.91 3.76
CA ASP A 458 8.82 8.27 2.77
C ASP A 458 10.24 7.96 3.29
N ASP A 459 10.50 8.23 4.57
CA ASP A 459 11.78 7.92 5.22
C ASP A 459 12.03 6.41 5.34
N ALA A 460 11.00 5.61 5.65
CA ALA A 460 11.09 4.16 5.72
C ALA A 460 11.39 3.55 4.34
N VAL A 461 10.71 4.01 3.28
CA VAL A 461 10.96 3.58 1.90
C VAL A 461 12.38 3.97 1.45
N ALA A 462 12.78 5.23 1.68
CA ALA A 462 14.12 5.70 1.31
C ALA A 462 15.24 5.04 2.13
N GLY A 463 14.95 4.60 3.36
CA GLY A 463 15.84 3.78 4.18
C GLY A 463 16.09 2.40 3.57
N GLY A 464 15.00 1.71 3.20
CA GLY A 464 15.08 0.40 2.54
C GLY A 464 15.78 0.46 1.17
N ASP A 465 15.42 1.42 0.32
CA ASP A 465 16.06 1.58 -1.00
C ASP A 465 17.58 1.79 -0.87
N ARG A 466 18.04 2.59 0.11
CA ARG A 466 19.48 2.77 0.40
C ARG A 466 20.14 1.50 0.90
N ALA A 467 19.49 0.73 1.76
CA ALA A 467 20.01 -0.53 2.26
C ALA A 467 20.18 -1.57 1.13
N LEU A 468 19.33 -1.53 0.11
CA LEU A 468 19.35 -2.45 -1.03
C LEU A 468 20.26 -2.01 -2.18
N GLY A 469 20.63 -0.73 -2.28
CA GLY A 469 21.40 -0.20 -3.42
C GLY A 469 22.71 -0.92 -3.75
N GLY A 470 23.45 -1.38 -2.73
CA GLY A 470 24.72 -2.10 -2.90
C GLY A 470 24.59 -3.58 -3.30
N TRP A 471 23.39 -4.17 -3.18
CA TRP A 471 23.18 -5.61 -3.31
C TRP A 471 23.14 -6.13 -4.75
N ASN A 472 23.21 -5.25 -5.76
CA ASN A 472 23.39 -5.68 -7.14
C ASN A 472 24.82 -6.14 -7.44
N VAL A 473 25.80 -5.62 -6.67
CA VAL A 473 27.22 -5.84 -6.93
C VAL A 473 27.86 -6.72 -5.85
N LEU A 474 27.43 -6.55 -4.59
CA LEU A 474 28.07 -7.23 -3.46
C LEU A 474 27.95 -8.77 -3.50
N PRO A 475 26.75 -9.38 -3.67
CA PRO A 475 26.60 -10.83 -3.73
C PRO A 475 27.34 -11.51 -4.90
N PRO A 476 27.26 -11.03 -6.16
CA PRO A 476 27.98 -11.67 -7.25
C PRO A 476 29.49 -11.51 -7.10
N ALA A 477 29.98 -10.36 -6.64
CA ALA A 477 31.41 -10.15 -6.39
C ALA A 477 31.93 -11.07 -5.26
N ALA A 478 31.18 -11.20 -4.16
CA ALA A 478 31.54 -12.08 -3.05
C ALA A 478 31.50 -13.57 -3.43
N ALA A 479 30.49 -13.99 -4.21
CA ALA A 479 30.39 -15.35 -4.72
C ALA A 479 31.57 -15.68 -5.66
N LEU A 480 31.89 -14.78 -6.60
CA LEU A 480 33.05 -14.93 -7.47
C LEU A 480 34.37 -15.00 -6.69
N ALA A 481 34.56 -14.11 -5.71
CA ALA A 481 35.75 -14.11 -4.86
C ALA A 481 35.88 -15.42 -4.06
N ALA A 482 34.78 -15.90 -3.45
CA ALA A 482 34.76 -17.16 -2.72
C ALA A 482 35.09 -18.36 -3.62
N ILE A 483 34.53 -18.43 -4.83
CA ILE A 483 34.81 -19.49 -5.81
C ILE A 483 36.29 -19.46 -6.22
N LEU A 484 36.84 -18.28 -6.52
CA LEU A 484 38.26 -18.13 -6.87
C LEU A 484 39.18 -18.57 -5.71
N LEU A 485 38.85 -18.21 -4.47
CA LEU A 485 39.61 -18.60 -3.29
C LEU A 485 39.57 -20.11 -3.03
N VAL A 486 38.42 -20.77 -3.27
CA VAL A 486 38.30 -22.24 -3.22
C VAL A 486 39.20 -22.88 -4.29
N LEU A 487 39.17 -22.38 -5.53
CA LEU A 487 40.01 -22.90 -6.61
C LEU A 487 41.51 -22.72 -6.32
N ILE A 488 41.93 -21.56 -5.82
CA ILE A 488 43.31 -21.26 -5.42
C ILE A 488 43.74 -22.16 -4.25
N GLY A 489 42.90 -22.34 -3.25
CA GLY A 489 43.20 -23.17 -2.08
C GLY A 489 43.38 -24.65 -2.41
N VAL A 490 42.73 -25.14 -3.47
CA VAL A 490 42.73 -26.57 -3.87
C VAL A 490 43.78 -26.88 -4.94
N ARG A 491 44.16 -25.90 -5.79
CA ARG A 491 45.08 -26.08 -6.93
C ARG A 491 46.45 -26.69 -6.56
N PRO A 492 47.16 -26.26 -5.49
CA PRO A 492 48.45 -26.84 -5.13
C PRO A 492 48.35 -28.34 -4.81
N ARG A 493 47.24 -28.77 -4.21
CA ARG A 493 47.02 -30.15 -3.79
C ARG A 493 46.61 -31.06 -4.94
N LEU A 494 45.85 -30.54 -5.91
CA LEU A 494 45.55 -31.28 -7.13
C LEU A 494 46.77 -31.41 -8.06
N ALA A 495 47.75 -30.50 -7.95
CA ALA A 495 48.99 -30.55 -8.71
C ALA A 495 49.96 -31.64 -8.18
N GLU A 496 49.89 -32.00 -6.90
CA GLU A 496 50.69 -33.08 -6.30
C GLU A 496 50.30 -34.49 -6.79
N TYR A 497 49.15 -34.64 -7.46
CA TYR A 497 48.63 -35.91 -7.99
C TYR A 497 48.55 -35.95 -9.53
N ARG A 498 49.17 -34.97 -10.21
CA ARG A 498 49.45 -35.01 -11.65
C ARG A 498 50.86 -35.52 -11.86
#